data_AF-A0A515EVC6-F1
#
_entry.id   AF-A0A515EVC6-F1
#
_cell.length_a   1.000
_cell.length_b   1.000
_cell.length_c   1.000
_cell.angle_alpha   90.00
_cell.angle_beta   90.00
_cell.angle_gamma   90.00
#
_symmetry.space_group_name_H-M   'P 1'
#
loop_
_entity.id
_entity.type
_entity.pdbx_description
1 polymer ?
#
loop_
_entity_poly.entity_id
_entity_poly.type
_entity_poly.pdbx_seq_one_letter_code
_entity_poly.pdbx_strand_id
1 'polypeptide(L)'
;MVSATVATLSNSEHSSQHLCAALASILLDKHWLLATAESCTGGLISAACTDLAGSSAWFERGFVTYSNAAKHDVLGVPAELISQHGAVSEAVARAMAQGALQRSAAQVAIAVTGVAGPTGGSAEKPVGTVWLAWALPNGVYSEHQIFAGDRTTVRAATVHRALSRVCELLSAPTC
;
A
#
# COMPACT_ATOMS: atom_id res chain seq x y z
N MET A 1 24.11 9.91 31.96
CA MET A 1 22.76 9.31 31.87
C MET A 1 22.04 9.98 30.73
N VAL A 2 22.01 9.34 29.56
CA VAL A 2 21.29 9.87 28.40
C VAL A 2 19.83 9.47 28.57
N SER A 3 19.01 10.44 28.98
CA SER A 3 17.56 10.28 29.07
C SER A 3 17.01 10.14 27.66
N ALA A 4 16.64 8.92 27.27
CA ALA A 4 15.93 8.66 26.03
C ALA A 4 14.51 9.23 26.17
N THR A 5 14.29 10.41 25.59
CA THR A 5 12.95 10.94 25.35
C THR A 5 12.27 9.97 24.39
N VAL A 6 11.39 9.11 24.91
CA VAL A 6 10.43 8.36 24.10
C VAL A 6 9.55 9.40 23.43
N ALA A 7 9.79 9.64 22.14
CA ALA A 7 8.94 10.49 21.33
C ALA A 7 7.54 9.88 21.35
N THR A 8 6.57 10.62 21.90
CA THR A 8 5.16 10.25 21.85
C THR A 8 4.74 10.28 20.40
N LEU A 9 4.63 9.10 19.79
CA LEU A 9 4.17 8.94 18.42
C LEU A 9 2.77 9.56 18.28
N SER A 10 2.48 10.17 17.15
CA SER A 10 1.15 10.71 16.83
C SER A 10 0.07 9.61 16.87
N ASN A 11 -1.21 9.98 17.04
CA ASN A 11 -2.33 9.00 17.02
C ASN A 11 -2.35 8.14 15.75
N SER A 12 -1.91 8.67 14.61
CA SER A 12 -1.82 7.95 13.33
C SER A 12 -0.69 6.93 13.25
N GLU A 13 0.44 7.21 13.92
CA GLU A 13 1.59 6.29 13.97
C GLU A 13 1.28 5.11 14.87
N HIS A 14 0.69 5.35 16.06
CA HIS A 14 0.21 4.29 16.94
C HIS A 14 -0.82 3.38 16.25
N SER A 15 -1.71 3.97 15.46
CA SER A 15 -2.72 3.23 14.71
C SER A 15 -2.11 2.33 13.63
N SER A 16 -1.10 2.82 12.89
CA SER A 16 -0.44 2.03 11.84
C SER A 16 0.41 0.89 12.41
N GLN A 17 1.07 1.10 13.56
CA GLN A 17 1.81 0.06 14.26
C GLN A 17 0.91 -1.08 14.74
N HIS A 18 -0.26 -0.75 15.31
CA HIS A 18 -1.23 -1.76 15.73
C HIS A 18 -1.72 -2.61 14.54
N LEU A 19 -2.02 -1.97 13.40
CA LEU A 19 -2.40 -2.67 12.18
C LEU A 19 -1.28 -3.57 11.64
N CYS A 20 -0.02 -3.10 11.67
CA CYS A 20 1.13 -3.91 11.27
C CYS A 20 1.32 -5.13 12.19
N ALA A 21 1.13 -4.97 13.50
CA ALA A 21 1.22 -6.09 14.44
C ALA A 21 0.13 -7.14 14.19
N ALA A 22 -1.10 -6.71 13.92
CA ALA A 22 -2.19 -7.61 13.55
C ALA A 22 -1.90 -8.34 12.23
N LEU A 23 -1.44 -7.60 11.21
CA LEU A 23 -1.07 -8.17 9.92
C LEU A 23 0.08 -9.19 10.04
N ALA A 24 1.10 -8.86 10.84
CA ALA A 24 2.22 -9.75 11.12
C ALA A 24 1.74 -11.07 11.72
N SER A 25 0.88 -11.03 12.74
CA SER A 25 0.31 -12.24 13.36
C SER A 25 -0.38 -13.12 12.32
N ILE A 26 -1.26 -12.53 11.50
CA ILE A 26 -2.04 -13.27 10.50
C ILE A 26 -1.12 -13.92 9.45
N LEU A 27 -0.10 -13.20 8.99
CA LEU A 27 0.82 -13.70 7.96
C LEU A 27 1.75 -14.77 8.51
N LEU A 28 2.26 -14.60 9.73
CA LEU A 28 3.11 -15.59 10.40
C LEU A 28 2.36 -16.91 10.63
N ASP A 29 1.11 -16.84 11.09
CA ASP A 29 0.26 -18.03 11.31
C ASP A 29 0.00 -18.79 10.00
N LYS A 30 -0.02 -18.09 8.86
CA LYS A 30 -0.20 -18.68 7.52
C LYS A 30 1.12 -19.07 6.84
N HIS A 31 2.27 -18.74 7.44
CA HIS A 31 3.58 -18.79 6.77
C HIS A 31 3.61 -18.01 5.45
N TRP A 32 2.96 -16.86 5.42
CA TRP A 32 2.85 -15.99 4.25
C TRP A 32 3.75 -14.77 4.38
N LEU A 33 4.10 -14.24 3.21
CA LEU A 33 4.90 -13.05 3.01
C LEU A 33 4.08 -11.96 2.32
N LEU A 34 4.38 -10.71 2.65
CA LEU A 34 3.80 -9.49 2.09
C LEU A 34 4.79 -8.79 1.16
N ALA A 35 4.31 -8.32 0.00
CA ALA A 35 4.98 -7.33 -0.84
C ALA A 35 4.14 -6.05 -0.98
N THR A 36 4.79 -4.93 -1.28
CA THR A 36 4.08 -3.65 -1.53
C THR A 36 4.51 -3.02 -2.86
N ALA A 37 3.59 -2.32 -3.53
CA ALA A 37 3.83 -1.52 -4.72
C ALA A 37 3.28 -0.10 -4.53
N GLU A 38 4.17 0.86 -4.30
CA GLU A 38 3.82 2.20 -3.85
C GLU A 38 4.14 3.26 -4.91
N SER A 39 3.20 4.17 -5.13
CA SER A 39 3.43 5.40 -5.91
C SER A 39 3.32 6.62 -4.99
N CYS A 40 2.11 7.13 -4.73
CA CYS A 40 1.91 8.39 -4.00
C CYS A 40 2.33 8.34 -2.52
N THR A 41 2.35 7.16 -1.90
CA THR A 41 2.85 6.96 -0.54
C THR A 41 4.38 6.91 -0.48
N GLY A 42 5.08 6.63 -1.58
CA GLY A 42 6.54 6.74 -1.66
C GLY A 42 7.31 5.89 -0.64
N GLY A 43 6.84 4.68 -0.36
CA GLY A 43 7.51 3.75 0.57
C GLY A 43 6.99 3.80 2.01
N LEU A 44 5.95 4.59 2.31
CA LEU A 44 5.43 4.71 3.67
C LEU A 44 4.72 3.45 4.17
N ILE A 45 4.11 2.65 3.29
CA ILE A 45 3.52 1.38 3.71
C ILE A 45 4.65 0.42 4.09
N SER A 46 5.68 0.34 3.25
CA SER A 46 6.89 -0.45 3.52
C SER A 46 7.55 0.00 4.82
N ALA A 47 7.72 1.30 5.03
CA ALA A 47 8.28 1.88 6.25
C ALA A 47 7.48 1.46 7.49
N ALA A 48 6.15 1.56 7.45
CA ALA A 48 5.28 1.14 8.55
C ALA A 48 5.42 -0.36 8.85
N CYS A 49 5.49 -1.22 7.84
CA CYS A 49 5.73 -2.64 8.03
C CYS A 49 7.09 -2.92 8.65
N THR A 50 8.14 -2.24 8.19
CA THR A 50 9.52 -2.46 8.67
C THR A 50 9.85 -1.82 10.01
N ASP A 51 9.06 -0.83 10.45
CA ASP A 51 9.16 -0.22 11.79
C ASP A 51 8.81 -1.24 12.89
N LEU A 52 8.00 -2.24 12.58
CA LEU A 52 7.72 -3.36 13.49
C LEU A 52 8.92 -4.31 13.55
N ALA A 53 9.46 -4.52 14.76
CA ALA A 53 10.51 -5.50 15.00
C ALA A 53 10.08 -6.92 14.57
N GLY A 54 10.99 -7.66 13.92
CA GLY A 54 10.69 -8.99 13.37
C GLY A 54 10.02 -8.97 11.99
N SER A 55 9.91 -7.80 11.35
CA SER A 55 9.34 -7.63 10.00
C SER A 55 9.97 -8.52 8.93
N SER A 56 11.24 -8.91 9.06
CA SER A 56 11.91 -9.84 8.15
C SER A 56 11.26 -11.23 8.04
N ALA A 57 10.40 -11.62 8.99
CA ALA A 57 9.71 -12.90 8.97
C ALA A 57 8.42 -12.90 8.12
N TRP A 58 7.89 -11.72 7.74
CA TRP A 58 6.59 -11.61 7.06
C TRP A 58 6.52 -10.49 6.00
N PHE A 59 7.42 -9.52 6.01
CA PHE A 59 7.56 -8.50 4.96
C PHE A 59 8.76 -8.85 4.07
N GLU A 60 8.51 -9.07 2.78
CA GLU A 60 9.53 -9.58 1.86
C GLU A 60 10.19 -8.46 1.05
N ARG A 61 9.41 -7.61 0.39
CA ARG A 61 9.93 -6.44 -0.34
C ARG A 61 8.91 -5.34 -0.56
N GLY A 62 9.40 -4.14 -0.84
CA GLY A 62 8.61 -3.03 -1.35
C GLY A 62 9.13 -2.50 -2.68
N PHE A 63 8.22 -2.18 -3.59
CA PHE A 63 8.49 -1.52 -4.86
C PHE A 63 7.99 -0.08 -4.77
N VAL A 64 8.84 0.91 -5.07
CA VAL A 64 8.41 2.30 -5.24
C VAL A 64 8.46 2.65 -6.72
N THR A 65 7.31 2.66 -7.39
CA THR A 65 7.17 2.86 -8.83
C THR A 65 6.42 4.15 -9.15
N TYR A 66 7.07 5.29 -8.89
CA TYR A 66 6.44 6.61 -8.96
C TYR A 66 6.06 7.02 -10.39
N SER A 67 6.94 6.79 -11.37
CA SER A 67 6.69 7.13 -12.77
C SER A 67 5.87 6.07 -13.50
N ASN A 68 5.27 6.44 -14.64
CA ASN A 68 4.57 5.49 -15.51
C ASN A 68 5.53 4.43 -16.05
N ALA A 69 6.74 4.84 -16.45
CA ALA A 69 7.79 3.92 -16.89
C ALA A 69 8.16 2.92 -15.79
N ALA A 70 8.35 3.36 -14.53
CA ALA A 70 8.67 2.46 -13.44
C ALA A 70 7.54 1.45 -13.15
N LYS A 71 6.27 1.83 -13.30
CA LYS A 71 5.14 0.88 -13.19
C LYS A 71 5.24 -0.21 -14.26
N HIS A 72 5.65 0.15 -15.47
CA HIS A 72 5.87 -0.81 -16.55
C HIS A 72 7.13 -1.67 -16.32
N ASP A 73 8.30 -1.05 -16.16
CA ASP A 73 9.59 -1.73 -16.13
C ASP A 73 9.71 -2.65 -14.91
N VAL A 74 9.27 -2.16 -13.74
CA VAL A 74 9.47 -2.86 -12.46
C VAL A 74 8.31 -3.79 -12.15
N LEU A 75 7.06 -3.44 -12.48
CA LEU A 75 5.87 -4.23 -12.11
C LEU A 75 5.18 -4.88 -13.30
N GLY A 76 5.61 -4.63 -14.54
CA GLY A 76 4.99 -5.18 -15.73
C GLY A 76 3.60 -4.64 -16.03
N VAL A 77 3.24 -3.46 -15.48
CA VAL A 77 1.96 -2.82 -15.82
C VAL A 77 1.97 -2.49 -17.32
N PRO A 78 0.99 -2.98 -18.11
CA PRO A 78 0.95 -2.66 -19.55
C PRO A 78 0.89 -1.15 -19.78
N ALA A 79 1.73 -0.64 -20.68
CA ALA A 79 1.78 0.78 -20.98
C ALA A 79 0.45 1.28 -21.56
N GLU A 80 -0.23 0.42 -22.32
CA GLU A 80 -1.56 0.66 -22.89
C GLU A 80 -2.60 0.93 -21.80
N LEU A 81 -2.54 0.19 -20.70
CA LEU A 81 -3.47 0.34 -19.56
C LEU A 81 -3.32 1.73 -18.92
N ILE A 82 -2.08 2.19 -18.77
CA ILE A 82 -1.77 3.54 -18.27
C ILE A 82 -2.24 4.60 -19.26
N SER A 83 -2.05 4.38 -20.57
CA SER A 83 -2.49 5.32 -21.60
C SER A 83 -4.02 5.48 -21.67
N GLN A 84 -4.77 4.39 -21.48
CA GLN A 84 -6.23 4.37 -21.60
C GLN A 84 -6.94 4.88 -20.34
N HIS A 85 -6.46 4.50 -19.15
CA HIS A 85 -7.15 4.78 -17.88
C HIS A 85 -6.44 5.84 -17.03
N GLY A 86 -5.18 6.17 -17.37
CA GLY A 86 -4.30 6.98 -16.53
C GLY A 86 -3.70 6.17 -15.38
N ALA A 87 -2.58 6.67 -14.85
CA ALA A 87 -1.84 6.01 -13.77
C ALA A 87 -2.59 5.91 -12.44
N VAL A 88 -3.56 6.80 -12.20
CA VAL A 88 -4.45 6.80 -11.05
C VAL A 88 -5.80 6.26 -11.48
N SER A 89 -5.92 4.92 -11.48
CA SER A 89 -7.10 4.18 -11.90
C SER A 89 -7.13 2.80 -11.25
N GLU A 90 -8.33 2.20 -11.21
CA GLU A 90 -8.51 0.83 -10.71
C GLU A 90 -7.63 -0.17 -11.46
N ALA A 91 -7.67 -0.11 -12.79
CA ALA A 91 -6.98 -1.06 -13.65
C ALA A 91 -5.45 -1.04 -13.38
N VAL A 92 -4.86 0.15 -13.25
CA VAL A 92 -3.43 0.28 -12.93
C VAL A 92 -3.13 -0.18 -11.51
N ALA A 93 -3.96 0.14 -10.51
CA ALA A 93 -3.75 -0.32 -9.13
C ALA A 93 -3.76 -1.86 -9.05
N ARG A 94 -4.73 -2.52 -9.70
CA ARG A 94 -4.83 -3.98 -9.75
C ARG A 94 -3.62 -4.60 -10.45
N ALA A 95 -3.21 -4.03 -11.59
CA ALA A 95 -2.02 -4.49 -12.32
C ALA A 95 -0.74 -4.31 -11.49
N MET A 96 -0.60 -3.22 -10.74
CA MET A 96 0.51 -3.02 -9.81
C MET A 96 0.56 -4.10 -8.71
N ALA A 97 -0.60 -4.43 -8.11
CA ALA A 97 -0.67 -5.46 -7.06
C ALA A 97 -0.31 -6.86 -7.59
N GLN A 98 -0.83 -7.22 -8.76
CA GLN A 98 -0.50 -8.47 -9.43
C GLN A 98 0.98 -8.51 -9.83
N GLY A 99 1.49 -7.42 -10.39
CA GLY A 99 2.89 -7.27 -10.78
C GLY A 99 3.86 -7.45 -9.61
N ALA A 100 3.48 -6.96 -8.43
CA ALA A 100 4.25 -7.13 -7.20
C ALA A 100 4.29 -8.58 -6.74
N LEU A 101 3.16 -9.30 -6.75
CA LEU A 101 3.14 -10.74 -6.45
C LEU A 101 4.02 -11.53 -7.42
N GLN A 102 3.88 -11.28 -8.72
CA GLN A 102 4.64 -11.99 -9.76
C GLN A 102 6.17 -11.79 -9.66
N ARG A 103 6.62 -10.76 -8.94
CA ARG A 103 8.04 -10.36 -8.83
C ARG A 103 8.56 -10.46 -7.40
N SER A 104 7.86 -11.17 -6.54
CA SER A 104 8.24 -11.43 -5.16
C SER A 104 8.00 -12.90 -4.81
N ALA A 105 8.44 -13.31 -3.62
CA ALA A 105 8.07 -14.59 -3.04
C ALA A 105 6.78 -14.48 -2.17
N ALA A 106 6.08 -13.35 -2.26
CA ALA A 106 4.93 -13.02 -1.42
C ALA A 106 3.65 -13.74 -1.86
N GLN A 107 2.76 -13.97 -0.89
CA GLN A 107 1.40 -14.49 -1.14
C GLN A 107 0.37 -13.36 -1.13
N VAL A 108 0.72 -12.23 -0.49
CA VAL A 108 -0.13 -11.04 -0.41
C VAL A 108 0.64 -9.85 -0.97
N ALA A 109 -0.02 -9.01 -1.76
CA ALA A 109 0.53 -7.73 -2.17
C ALA A 109 -0.47 -6.59 -1.98
N ILE A 110 0.04 -5.42 -1.59
CA ILE A 110 -0.70 -4.16 -1.54
C ILE A 110 -0.15 -3.24 -2.63
N ALA A 111 -1.02 -2.60 -3.41
CA ALA A 111 -0.62 -1.55 -4.33
C ALA A 111 -1.40 -0.25 -4.12
N VAL A 112 -0.73 0.89 -4.30
CA VAL A 112 -1.36 2.21 -4.21
C VAL A 112 -0.88 3.16 -5.30
N THR A 113 -1.83 3.86 -5.93
CA THR A 113 -1.58 4.92 -6.90
C THR A 113 -2.59 6.05 -6.71
N GLY A 114 -2.15 7.30 -6.70
CA GLY A 114 -3.01 8.41 -6.29
C GLY A 114 -2.40 9.79 -6.50
N VAL A 115 -3.24 10.81 -6.27
CA VAL A 115 -2.90 12.23 -6.32
C VAL A 115 -2.87 12.77 -4.90
N ALA A 116 -1.72 12.69 -4.23
CA ALA A 116 -1.58 13.19 -2.87
C ALA A 116 -1.57 14.74 -2.77
N GLY A 117 -1.45 15.46 -3.88
CA GLY A 117 -1.37 16.93 -3.88
C GLY A 117 0.01 17.49 -3.53
N PRO A 118 0.13 18.82 -3.39
CA PRO A 118 -0.97 19.79 -3.44
C PRO A 118 -1.48 20.07 -4.86
N THR A 119 -0.77 19.64 -5.90
CA THR A 119 -1.13 19.81 -7.31
C THR A 119 -1.41 18.46 -7.98
N GLY A 120 -1.79 18.49 -9.26
CA GLY A 120 -1.98 17.29 -10.09
C GLY A 120 -3.39 16.70 -10.06
N GLY A 121 -4.33 17.33 -9.33
CA GLY A 121 -5.74 16.99 -9.38
C GLY A 121 -6.45 17.60 -10.60
N SER A 122 -7.58 17.02 -10.98
CA SER A 122 -8.55 17.55 -11.95
C SER A 122 -9.96 17.54 -11.35
N ALA A 123 -10.95 18.08 -12.08
CA ALA A 123 -12.35 18.00 -11.65
C ALA A 123 -12.83 16.53 -11.49
N GLU A 124 -12.34 15.64 -12.35
CA GLU A 124 -12.69 14.21 -12.33
C GLU A 124 -11.87 13.41 -11.31
N LYS A 125 -10.62 13.83 -11.05
CA LYS A 125 -9.67 13.17 -10.14
C LYS A 125 -9.05 14.21 -9.21
N PRO A 126 -9.79 14.71 -8.21
CA PRO A 126 -9.30 15.78 -7.33
C PRO A 126 -8.08 15.32 -6.51
N VAL A 127 -7.36 16.29 -5.94
CA VAL A 127 -6.35 16.00 -4.90
C VAL A 127 -7.02 15.19 -3.78
N GLY A 128 -6.33 14.16 -3.30
CA GLY A 128 -6.88 13.18 -2.37
C GLY A 128 -7.34 11.88 -3.03
N THR A 129 -7.49 11.85 -4.36
CA THR A 129 -7.89 10.65 -5.11
C THR A 129 -6.81 9.56 -5.02
N VAL A 130 -7.16 8.39 -4.51
CA VAL A 130 -6.27 7.23 -4.39
C VAL A 130 -7.01 5.97 -4.79
N TRP A 131 -6.36 5.16 -5.62
CA TRP A 131 -6.73 3.77 -5.87
C TRP A 131 -5.81 2.85 -5.10
N LEU A 132 -6.41 1.95 -4.33
CA LEU A 132 -5.75 0.88 -3.61
C LEU A 132 -6.13 -0.46 -4.22
N ALA A 133 -5.21 -1.42 -4.20
CA ALA A 133 -5.50 -2.79 -4.57
C ALA A 133 -4.75 -3.78 -3.67
N TRP A 134 -5.35 -4.95 -3.49
CA TRP A 134 -4.82 -6.05 -2.71
C TRP A 134 -4.90 -7.31 -3.54
N ALA A 135 -3.75 -7.95 -3.79
CA ALA A 135 -3.70 -9.23 -4.45
C ALA A 135 -3.44 -10.31 -3.38
N LEU A 136 -4.35 -11.28 -3.30
CA LEU A 136 -4.34 -12.40 -2.38
C LEU A 136 -4.48 -13.71 -3.20
N PRO A 137 -4.23 -14.90 -2.62
CA PRO A 137 -4.37 -16.16 -3.34
C PRO A 137 -5.78 -16.42 -3.89
N ASN A 138 -6.82 -15.83 -3.30
CA ASN A 138 -8.21 -15.97 -3.71
C ASN A 138 -8.68 -14.89 -4.71
N GLY A 139 -7.84 -13.92 -5.06
CA GLY A 139 -8.18 -12.90 -6.05
C GLY A 139 -7.56 -11.54 -5.79
N VAL A 140 -7.96 -10.58 -6.62
CA VAL A 140 -7.51 -9.18 -6.52
C VAL A 140 -8.70 -8.30 -6.19
N TYR A 141 -8.55 -7.50 -5.14
CA TYR A 141 -9.51 -6.53 -4.63
C TYR A 141 -9.01 -5.12 -4.90
N SER A 142 -9.91 -4.17 -5.07
CA SER A 142 -9.58 -2.76 -5.34
C SER A 142 -10.57 -1.83 -4.67
N GLU A 143 -10.10 -0.65 -4.30
CA GLU A 143 -10.92 0.40 -3.71
C GLU A 143 -10.50 1.78 -4.20
N HIS A 144 -11.50 2.63 -4.38
CA HIS A 144 -11.34 4.05 -4.67
C HIS A 144 -11.61 4.87 -3.41
N GLN A 145 -10.71 5.80 -3.10
CA GLN A 145 -10.84 6.71 -1.97
C GLN A 145 -10.56 8.14 -2.41
N ILE A 146 -11.24 9.10 -1.77
CA ILE A 146 -10.90 10.53 -1.85
C ILE A 146 -10.65 10.99 -0.42
N PHE A 147 -9.39 11.12 -0.05
CA PHE A 147 -9.00 11.57 1.29
C PHE A 147 -8.95 13.10 1.35
N ALA A 148 -9.51 13.67 2.42
CA ALA A 148 -9.39 15.09 2.69
C ALA A 148 -8.02 15.43 3.32
N GLY A 149 -7.64 16.71 3.22
CA GLY A 149 -6.43 17.24 3.86
C GLY A 149 -5.28 17.46 2.88
N ASP A 150 -4.12 17.76 3.45
CA ASP A 150 -2.90 18.02 2.71
C ASP A 150 -2.18 16.72 2.29
N ARG A 151 -1.04 16.88 1.59
CA ARG A 151 -0.25 15.74 1.10
C ARG A 151 0.14 14.76 2.19
N THR A 152 0.49 15.25 3.37
CA THR A 152 0.89 14.42 4.51
C THR A 152 -0.31 13.62 5.02
N THR A 153 -1.45 14.29 5.20
CA THR A 153 -2.69 13.68 5.67
C THR A 153 -3.20 12.61 4.70
N VAL A 154 -3.23 12.91 3.39
CA VAL A 154 -3.65 11.96 2.35
C VAL A 154 -2.76 10.71 2.34
N ARG A 155 -1.44 10.88 2.45
CA ARG A 155 -0.50 9.74 2.49
C ARG A 155 -0.68 8.90 3.74
N ALA A 156 -0.85 9.52 4.91
CA ALA A 156 -1.09 8.81 6.17
C ALA A 156 -2.41 8.03 6.14
N ALA A 157 -3.50 8.66 5.66
CA ALA A 157 -4.80 8.01 5.50
C ALA A 157 -4.74 6.83 4.51
N THR A 158 -3.95 6.97 3.43
CA THR A 158 -3.71 5.90 2.47
C THR A 158 -3.02 4.70 3.12
N VAL A 159 -1.97 4.92 3.90
CA VAL A 159 -1.24 3.86 4.61
C VAL A 159 -2.15 3.13 5.59
N HIS A 160 -2.90 3.88 6.40
CA HIS A 160 -3.87 3.31 7.34
C HIS A 160 -4.92 2.44 6.62
N ARG A 161 -5.54 2.97 5.54
CA ARG A 161 -6.55 2.21 4.79
C ARG A 161 -5.97 0.96 4.14
N ALA A 162 -4.77 1.06 3.56
CA ALA A 162 -4.05 -0.06 2.97
C ALA A 162 -3.86 -1.22 3.95
N LEU A 163 -3.39 -0.91 5.18
CA LEU A 163 -3.12 -1.89 6.22
C LEU A 163 -4.40 -2.43 6.88
N SER A 164 -5.38 -1.57 7.18
CA SER A 164 -6.67 -2.00 7.75
C SER A 164 -7.37 -2.99 6.84
N ARG A 165 -7.45 -2.65 5.55
CA ARG A 165 -8.24 -3.45 4.61
C ARG A 165 -7.61 -4.81 4.32
N VAL A 166 -6.27 -4.92 4.30
CA VAL A 166 -5.64 -6.24 4.13
C VAL A 166 -5.90 -7.15 5.33
N CYS A 167 -5.92 -6.61 6.56
CA CYS A 167 -6.29 -7.38 7.75
C CYS A 167 -7.74 -7.88 7.67
N GLU A 168 -8.67 -7.02 7.23
CA GLU A 168 -10.08 -7.40 7.02
C GLU A 168 -10.21 -8.54 5.98
N LEU A 169 -9.52 -8.41 4.84
CA LEU A 169 -9.56 -9.41 3.76
C LEU A 169 -8.98 -10.77 4.19
N LEU A 170 -7.94 -10.77 5.04
CA LEU A 170 -7.31 -12.01 5.52
C LEU A 170 -8.03 -12.65 6.71
N SER A 171 -8.89 -11.89 7.41
CA SER A 171 -9.69 -12.36 8.55
C SER A 171 -11.06 -12.89 8.14
N ALA A 172 -11.50 -12.62 6.91
CA ALA A 172 -12.76 -13.16 6.40
C ALA A 172 -12.66 -14.69 6.28
N PRO A 173 -13.70 -15.45 6.69
CA PRO A 173 -13.74 -16.89 6.48
C PRO A 173 -13.58 -17.20 4.99
N THR A 174 -12.63 -18.08 4.63
CA THR A 174 -12.60 -18.66 3.28
C THR A 174 -13.89 -19.44 3.09
N CYS A 175 -14.72 -18.99 2.14
CA CYS A 175 -15.91 -19.69 1.69
C CYS A 175 -15.55 -21.00 0.98
#